data_AF-A0A377F5U7-F1
#
_entry.id   AF-A0A377F5U7-F1
#
_cell.length_a   1.000
_cell.length_b   1.000
_cell.length_c   1.000
_cell.angle_alpha   90.00
_cell.angle_beta   90.00
_cell.angle_gamma   90.00
#
_symmetry.space_group_name_H-M   'P 1'
#
loop_
_entity.id
_entity.type
_entity.pdbx_description
1 polymer ?
#
loop_
_entity_poly.entity_id
_entity_poly.type
_entity_poly.pdbx_seq_one_letter_code
_entity_poly.pdbx_strand_id
1 'polypeptide(L)' 'MKIGVFVPIGNNGWLISTHAPQYMPTFELNKAIVQKAEHYHFDFACR' A
#
# COMPACT_ATOMS: atom_id res chain seq x y z
N MET A 1 -0.97 -20.53 4.67
CA MET A 1 -1.38 -19.21 5.19
C MET A 1 -1.42 -18.26 4.00
N LYS A 2 -2.47 -17.43 3.84
CA LYS A 2 -2.51 -16.43 2.78
C LYS A 2 -2.05 -15.08 3.34
N ILE A 3 -1.18 -14.37 2.63
CA ILE A 3 -0.67 -13.05 2.99
C ILE A 3 -1.11 -12.04 1.94
N GLY A 4 -1.67 -10.92 2.39
CA GLY A 4 -2.08 -9.84 1.51
C GLY A 4 -1.53 -8.48 1.95
N VAL A 5 -1.45 -7.55 1.01
CA VAL A 5 -1.06 -6.16 1.26
C VAL A 5 -2.30 -5.29 1.35
N PHE A 6 -2.37 -4.42 2.36
CA PHE A 6 -3.39 -3.40 2.43
C PHE A 6 -2.87 -2.15 1.71
N VAL A 7 -3.57 -1.70 0.68
CA VAL A 7 -3.11 -0.63 -0.21
C VAL A 7 -3.54 0.73 0.35
N PRO A 8 -2.63 1.72 0.48
CA PRO A 8 -2.96 3.00 1.10
C PRO A 8 -3.81 3.87 0.16
N ILE A 9 -5.13 3.70 0.22
CA ILE A 9 -6.11 4.52 -0.52
C ILE A 9 -6.32 5.88 0.15
N GLY A 10 -6.09 5.98 1.46
CA GLY A 10 -6.03 7.24 2.19
C GLY A 10 -4.64 7.87 2.12
N ASN A 11 -4.57 9.20 2.26
CA ASN A 11 -3.29 9.89 2.44
C ASN A 11 -2.58 9.37 3.70
N ASN A 12 -1.25 9.22 3.62
CA ASN A 12 -0.39 8.77 4.72
C ASN A 12 -0.68 7.34 5.25
N GLY A 13 -1.51 6.55 4.55
CA GLY A 13 -1.79 5.16 4.92
C GLY A 13 -2.49 5.06 6.28
N TRP A 14 -1.86 4.35 7.22
CA TRP A 14 -2.43 4.06 8.55
C TRP A 14 -1.75 4.85 9.69
N LEU A 15 -0.85 5.79 9.37
CA LEU A 15 -0.14 6.58 10.37
C LEU A 15 -0.70 7.99 10.48
N ILE A 16 -1.27 8.31 11.64
CA ILE A 16 -1.73 9.66 11.98
C ILE A 16 -0.63 10.34 12.78
N SER A 17 0.40 10.81 12.08
CA SER A 17 1.55 11.50 12.68
C SER A 17 2.17 12.47 11.69
N THR A 18 2.58 13.65 12.16
CA THR A 18 3.33 14.64 11.37
C THR A 18 4.76 14.20 11.07
N HIS A 19 5.30 13.24 11.83
CA HIS A 19 6.62 12.65 11.59
C HIS A 19 6.58 11.41 10.69
N ALA A 20 5.39 10.96 10.28
CA ALA A 20 5.24 9.87 9.31
C ALA A 20 5.50 10.37 7.87
N PRO A 21 5.79 9.46 6.93
CA PRO A 21 5.86 9.82 5.51
C PRO A 21 4.56 10.50 5.05
N GLN A 22 4.70 11.68 4.45
CA GLN A 22 3.57 12.44 3.91
C GLN A 22 3.45 12.16 2.41
N TYR A 23 2.37 11.52 2.00
CA TYR A 23 2.13 11.18 0.59
C TYR A 23 0.64 11.16 0.26
N MET A 24 0.32 11.53 -0.98
CA MET A 24 -1.04 11.42 -1.51
C MET A 24 -1.27 10.05 -2.15
N PRO A 25 -2.50 9.51 -2.04
CA PRO A 25 -2.85 8.25 -2.68
C PRO A 25 -3.00 8.48 -4.19
N THR A 26 -2.01 8.03 -4.97
CA THR A 26 -2.03 8.12 -6.43
C THR A 26 -2.13 6.73 -7.05
N PHE A 27 -2.66 6.66 -8.27
CA PHE A 27 -2.73 5.40 -9.01
C PHE A 27 -1.34 4.77 -9.19
N GLU A 28 -0.33 5.56 -9.56
CA GLU A 28 1.03 5.06 -9.77
C GLU A 28 1.67 4.53 -8.47
N LEU A 29 1.43 5.20 -7.34
CA LEU A 29 1.88 4.72 -6.03
C LEU A 29 1.26 3.35 -5.71
N ASN A 30 -0.07 3.24 -5.85
CA ASN A 30 -0.80 2.01 -5.55
C ASN A 30 -0.42 0.87 -6.52
N LYS A 31 -0.23 1.20 -7.80
CA LYS A 31 0.25 0.26 -8.81
C LYS A 31 1.64 -0.26 -8.45
N ALA A 32 2.58 0.60 -8.09
CA ALA A 32 3.93 0.19 -7.71
C ALA A 32 3.93 -0.70 -6.45
N ILE A 33 3.05 -0.43 -5.48
CA ILE A 33 2.88 -1.25 -4.28
C ILE A 33 2.36 -2.65 -4.63
N VAL A 34 1.30 -2.73 -5.45
CA VAL A 34 0.69 -4.01 -5.83
C VAL A 34 1.63 -4.83 -6.71
N GLN A 35 2.31 -4.23 -7.69
CA GLN A 35 3.30 -4.91 -8.53
C GLN A 35 4.47 -5.47 -7.69
N LYS A 36 4.90 -4.74 -6.65
CA LYS A 36 5.92 -5.22 -5.73
C LYS A 36 5.42 -6.37 -4.85
N ALA A 37 4.18 -6.30 -4.37
CA ALA A 37 3.56 -7.37 -3.60
C ALA A 37 3.41 -8.65 -4.44
N GLU A 38 2.97 -8.51 -5.70
CA GLU A 38 2.90 -9.60 -6.68
C GLU A 38 4.27 -10.23 -6.93
N HIS A 39 5.32 -9.42 -7.10
CA HIS A 39 6.70 -9.90 -7.25
C HIS A 39 7.18 -10.75 -6.06
N TYR A 40 6.73 -10.43 -4.85
CA TYR A 40 7.06 -11.19 -3.63
C TYR A 40 6.03 -12.27 -3.27
N HIS A 41 5.19 -12.69 -4.23
CA HIS A 41 4.21 -13.76 -4.05
C HIS A 41 3.17 -13.53 -2.96
N PHE A 42 2.78 -12.27 -2.72
CA PHE A 42 1.59 -11.98 -1.91
C PHE A 42 0.34 -12.52 -2.63
N ASP A 43 -0.56 -13.14 -1.87
CA ASP A 43 -1.73 -13.83 -2.39
C ASP A 43 -2.85 -12.88 -2.84
N PHE A 44 -2.95 -11.69 -2.25
CA PHE A 44 -3.99 -10.71 -2.57
C PHE A 44 -3.62 -9.27 -2.16
N ALA A 45 -4.32 -8.29 -2.74
CA ALA A 45 -4.29 -6.90 -2.33
C ALA A 45 -5.69 -6.47 -1.88
N CYS A 46 -5.80 -5.76 -0.76
CA CYS A 46 -7.07 -5.29 -0.19
C CYS A 46 -7.11 -3.75 -0.13
N ARG A 47 -8.33 -3.20 -0.14
CA ARG A 47 -8.65 -1.77 -0.19
C ARG A 47 -9.30 -1.26 1.09
#